data_AF-A0A520C598-F1
#
_entry.id   AF-A0A520C598-F1
#
_cell.length_a   1.000
_cell.length_b   1.000
_cell.length_c   1.000
_cell.angle_alpha   90.00
_cell.angle_beta   90.00
_cell.angle_gamma   90.00
#
_symmetry.space_group_name_H-M   'P 1'
#
loop_
_entity.id
_entity.type
_entity.pdbx_description
1 polymer ?
#
loop_
_entity_poly.entity_id
_entity_poly.type
_entity_poly.pdbx_seq_one_letter_code
_entity_poly.pdbx_strand_id
1 'polypeptide(L)'
;MEKENRLIRLFSFDESRFGLLTTKRRRITLSGIKPVGKMQIEYKYYWLYGAFDILSGESFYWEYNKMTKLNFQHFITDLSKKYPDSLNIILMDNSKTHDTEIEFDNIKFINTEPYSPELNPAERVWHFIKDKLNWETFESISKLQDFVNQHIKQITNKQILSLTSFSYLIQACNALSIVVKGRSFKSAAVTFAIDPVTSRLFCVP
;
A
#
# COMPACT_ATOMS: atom_id res chain seq x y z
N MET A 1 -22.88 2.27 23.13
CA MET A 1 -23.82 1.73 22.11
C MET A 1 -23.69 2.45 20.75
N GLU A 2 -22.52 3.03 20.43
CA GLU A 2 -22.31 3.90 19.25
C GLU A 2 -21.28 3.35 18.24
N LYS A 3 -20.70 2.17 18.50
CA LYS A 3 -19.63 1.59 17.66
C LYS A 3 -20.15 0.92 16.37
N GLU A 4 -21.46 0.85 16.14
CA GLU A 4 -22.06 -0.01 15.09
C GLU A 4 -22.12 0.59 13.67
N ASN A 5 -21.75 1.86 13.46
CA ASN A 5 -21.85 2.47 12.11
C ASN A 5 -20.60 3.26 11.68
N ARG A 6 -19.40 2.81 12.09
CA ARG A 6 -18.14 3.42 11.63
C ARG A 6 -17.85 3.02 10.19
N LEU A 7 -17.39 3.98 9.38
CA LEU A 7 -16.88 3.71 8.04
C LEU A 7 -15.74 2.68 8.15
N ILE A 8 -15.75 1.65 7.31
CA ILE A 8 -14.66 0.67 7.26
C ILE A 8 -13.66 1.09 6.19
N ARG A 9 -12.38 1.10 6.54
CA ARG A 9 -11.27 1.32 5.62
C ARG A 9 -10.37 0.10 5.64
N LEU A 10 -9.91 -0.34 4.47
CA LEU A 10 -8.96 -1.44 4.35
C LEU A 10 -7.66 -0.91 3.78
N PHE A 11 -6.66 -0.81 4.66
CA PHE A 11 -5.30 -0.45 4.31
C PHE A 11 -4.47 -1.69 4.03
N SER A 12 -3.66 -1.64 2.99
CA SER A 12 -2.52 -2.53 2.79
C SER A 12 -1.28 -1.80 3.28
N PHE A 13 -0.61 -2.38 4.28
CA PHE A 13 0.58 -1.82 4.91
C PHE A 13 1.81 -2.65 4.57
N ASP A 14 2.93 -1.96 4.39
CA ASP A 14 4.25 -2.55 4.28
C ASP A 14 5.34 -1.49 4.49
N GLU A 15 6.59 -1.93 4.56
CA GLU A 15 7.78 -1.12 4.67
C GLU A 15 8.74 -1.40 3.52
N SER A 16 9.33 -0.35 2.96
CA SER A 16 10.37 -0.50 1.95
C SER A 16 11.64 0.24 2.31
N ARG A 17 12.77 -0.45 2.11
CA ARG A 17 14.10 0.14 2.24
C ARG A 17 14.48 0.89 0.96
N PHE A 18 14.91 2.14 1.14
CA PHE A 18 15.46 3.01 0.09
C PHE A 18 16.88 3.39 0.47
N GLY A 19 17.83 3.28 -0.46
CA GLY A 19 19.23 3.54 -0.17
C GLY A 19 20.03 4.01 -1.36
N LEU A 20 21.27 4.39 -1.10
CA LEU A 20 22.26 4.85 -2.08
C LEU A 20 22.88 3.67 -2.85
N LEU A 21 22.01 2.78 -3.32
CA LEU A 21 22.34 1.62 -4.11
C LEU A 21 21.56 1.70 -5.43
N THR A 22 22.26 1.96 -6.52
CA THR A 22 21.62 2.11 -7.82
C THR A 22 20.99 0.79 -8.25
N THR A 23 19.68 0.81 -8.48
CA THR A 23 18.96 -0.33 -9.05
C THR A 23 19.11 -0.32 -10.57
N LYS A 24 19.65 -1.41 -11.13
CA LYS A 24 19.77 -1.59 -12.57
C LYS A 24 18.49 -2.19 -13.14
N ARG A 25 17.97 -1.60 -14.21
CA ARG A 25 16.90 -2.18 -15.03
C ARG A 25 17.28 -2.17 -16.51
N ARG A 26 16.56 -2.98 -17.29
CA ARG A 26 16.73 -3.00 -18.75
C ARG A 26 16.35 -1.61 -19.32
N ARG A 27 17.09 -1.16 -20.33
CA ARG A 27 16.82 0.06 -21.09
C ARG A 27 16.70 -0.31 -22.57
N ILE A 28 15.73 0.29 -23.25
CA ILE A 28 15.61 0.16 -24.71
C ILE A 28 16.70 1.04 -25.34
N THR A 29 17.44 0.46 -26.28
CA THR A 29 18.56 1.09 -27.01
C THR A 29 18.50 0.67 -28.47
N LEU A 30 19.27 1.35 -29.34
CA LEU A 30 19.42 0.94 -30.73
C LEU A 30 20.07 -0.46 -30.81
N SER A 31 19.78 -1.18 -31.88
CA SER A 31 20.38 -2.50 -32.12
C SER A 31 21.91 -2.42 -32.08
N GLY A 32 22.54 -3.35 -31.34
CA GLY A 32 23.99 -3.40 -31.16
C GLY A 32 24.57 -2.40 -30.14
N ILE A 33 23.76 -1.50 -29.56
CA ILE A 33 24.22 -0.53 -28.57
C ILE A 33 23.94 -1.02 -27.15
N LYS A 34 24.98 -1.11 -26.31
CA LYS A 34 24.82 -1.45 -24.89
C LYS A 34 24.47 -0.21 -24.07
N PRO A 35 23.46 -0.26 -23.18
CA PRO A 35 23.18 0.86 -22.29
C PRO A 35 24.33 1.05 -21.28
N VAL A 36 24.80 2.29 -21.16
CA VAL A 36 25.80 2.71 -20.17
C VAL A 36 25.11 3.63 -19.16
N GLY A 37 25.45 3.48 -17.88
CA GLY A 37 24.91 4.30 -16.80
C GLY A 37 25.87 4.33 -15.62
N LYS A 38 25.78 5.41 -14.83
CA LYS A 38 26.52 5.52 -13.57
C LYS A 38 25.96 4.52 -12.56
N MET A 39 26.83 4.03 -11.68
CA MET A 39 26.45 3.12 -10.60
C MET A 39 27.00 3.67 -9.29
N GLN A 40 26.16 3.67 -8.28
CA GLN A 40 26.50 3.95 -6.90
C GLN A 40 26.27 2.70 -6.06
N ILE A 41 27.23 2.37 -5.19
CA ILE A 41 27.12 1.32 -4.17
C ILE A 41 27.56 1.92 -2.84
N GLU A 42 26.62 2.53 -2.13
CA GLU A 42 26.82 2.99 -0.75
C GLU A 42 25.77 2.34 0.16
N TYR A 43 26.23 1.70 1.24
CA TYR A 43 25.37 1.01 2.21
C TYR A 43 24.70 1.96 3.22
N LYS A 44 24.13 3.05 2.71
CA LYS A 44 23.31 4.00 3.48
C LYS A 44 21.87 3.88 3.00
N TYR A 45 20.92 3.86 3.93
CA TYR A 45 19.52 3.68 3.63
C TYR A 45 18.62 4.25 4.73
N TYR A 46 17.35 4.41 4.39
CA TYR A 46 16.25 4.67 5.31
C TYR A 46 15.07 3.73 4.96
N TRP A 47 14.07 3.71 5.82
CA TRP A 47 12.85 2.95 5.65
C TRP A 47 11.68 3.89 5.42
N LEU A 48 10.89 3.58 4.41
CA LEU A 48 9.63 4.26 4.14
C LEU A 48 8.50 3.30 4.47
N TYR A 49 7.66 3.71 5.39
CA TYR A 49 6.47 2.98 5.81
C TYR A 49 5.29 3.53 5.01
N GLY A 50 4.43 2.65 4.52
CA GLY A 50 3.30 3.03 3.69
C GLY A 50 2.05 2.23 4.04
N ALA A 51 0.92 2.93 4.19
CA ALA A 51 -0.41 2.33 4.28
C ALA A 51 -1.27 2.88 3.14
N PHE A 52 -1.84 1.98 2.35
CA PHE A 52 -2.59 2.30 1.14
C PHE A 52 -4.03 1.80 1.26
N ASP A 53 -4.99 2.72 1.29
CA ASP A 53 -6.39 2.36 1.29
C ASP A 53 -6.80 1.83 -0.08
N ILE A 54 -7.21 0.56 -0.13
CA ILE A 54 -7.53 -0.13 -1.37
C ILE A 54 -8.87 0.32 -1.98
N LEU A 55 -9.72 1.01 -1.22
CA LEU A 55 -11.05 1.45 -1.63
C LEU A 55 -11.07 2.89 -2.10
N SER A 56 -10.38 3.79 -1.38
CA SER A 56 -10.33 5.21 -1.71
C SER A 56 -9.09 5.62 -2.51
N GLY A 57 -8.01 4.83 -2.44
CA GLY A 57 -6.71 5.18 -3.00
C GLY A 57 -5.93 6.19 -2.16
N GLU A 58 -6.42 6.57 -0.97
CA GLU A 58 -5.66 7.42 -0.06
C GLU A 58 -4.44 6.67 0.49
N SER A 59 -3.35 7.40 0.68
CA SER A 59 -2.06 6.86 1.11
C SER A 59 -1.54 7.61 2.32
N PHE A 60 -0.92 6.89 3.25
CA PHE A 60 -0.31 7.43 4.45
C PHE A 60 1.13 6.93 4.55
N TYR A 61 2.09 7.84 4.82
CA TYR A 61 3.51 7.53 4.77
C TYR A 61 4.27 8.12 5.96
N TRP A 62 5.34 7.43 6.37
CA TRP A 62 6.37 7.97 7.25
C TRP A 62 7.75 7.45 6.88
N GLU A 63 8.76 8.28 7.10
CA GLU A 63 10.16 7.90 6.94
C GLU A 63 10.80 7.65 8.31
N TYR A 64 11.54 6.55 8.41
CA TYR A 64 12.30 6.19 9.60
C TYR A 64 13.73 5.79 9.22
N ASN A 65 14.66 6.03 10.14
CA ASN A 65 16.04 5.60 9.98
C ASN A 65 16.22 4.07 10.16
N LYS A 66 15.30 3.41 10.85
CA LYS A 66 15.37 1.99 11.22
C LYS A 66 13.97 1.37 11.23
N MET A 67 13.90 0.08 10.93
CA MET A 67 12.70 -0.73 11.10
C MET A 67 12.67 -1.28 12.53
N THR A 68 11.77 -0.76 13.38
CA THR A 68 11.65 -1.14 14.80
C THR A 68 10.19 -1.20 15.22
N LYS A 69 9.89 -1.97 16.27
CA LYS A 69 8.56 -2.01 16.90
C LYS A 69 8.08 -0.63 17.34
N LEU A 70 9.00 0.19 17.89
CA LEU A 70 8.68 1.56 18.33
C LEU A 70 8.22 2.44 17.15
N ASN A 71 8.93 2.38 16.03
CA ASN A 71 8.56 3.15 14.83
C ASN A 71 7.24 2.66 14.23
N PHE A 72 7.00 1.35 14.24
CA PHE A 72 5.71 0.78 13.84
C PHE A 72 4.57 1.27 14.75
N GLN A 73 4.74 1.25 16.06
CA GLN A 73 3.74 1.77 17.00
C GLN A 73 3.45 3.27 16.78
N HIS A 74 4.48 4.09 16.54
CA HIS A 74 4.29 5.49 16.18
C HIS A 74 3.48 5.64 14.89
N PHE A 75 3.82 4.87 13.86
CA PHE A 75 3.10 4.86 12.59
C PHE A 75 1.61 4.54 12.77
N ILE A 76 1.30 3.47 13.50
CA ILE A 76 -0.08 3.06 13.77
C ILE A 76 -0.82 4.09 14.63
N THR A 77 -0.14 4.69 15.60
CA THR A 77 -0.71 5.74 16.45
C THR A 77 -1.14 6.94 15.61
N ASP A 78 -0.29 7.39 14.69
CA ASP A 78 -0.60 8.53 13.83
C ASP A 78 -1.65 8.20 12.78
N LEU A 79 -1.67 6.97 12.26
CA LEU A 79 -2.73 6.49 11.37
C LEU A 79 -4.09 6.46 12.08
N SER A 80 -4.12 5.94 13.31
CA SER A 80 -5.32 5.92 14.17
C SER A 80 -5.86 7.32 14.41
N LYS A 81 -4.99 8.30 14.71
CA LYS A 81 -5.35 9.71 14.89
C LYS A 81 -5.79 10.38 13.60
N LYS A 82 -5.24 9.99 12.45
CA LYS A 82 -5.58 10.55 11.13
C LYS A 82 -7.00 10.15 10.71
N TYR A 83 -7.43 8.94 11.09
CA TYR A 83 -8.73 8.38 10.73
C TYR A 83 -9.51 7.91 11.97
N PRO A 84 -9.90 8.82 12.87
CA PRO A 84 -10.50 8.46 14.17
C PRO A 84 -11.93 7.91 14.04
N ASP A 85 -12.68 8.36 13.04
CA ASP A 85 -14.09 8.05 12.86
C ASP A 85 -14.34 6.74 12.08
N SER A 86 -13.30 6.15 11.49
CA SER A 86 -13.37 4.90 10.75
C SER A 86 -12.78 3.73 11.54
N LEU A 87 -13.32 2.53 11.29
CA LEU A 87 -12.64 1.28 11.64
C LEU A 87 -11.61 0.98 10.54
N ASN A 88 -10.33 1.08 10.89
CA ASN A 88 -9.20 0.91 9.98
C ASN A 88 -8.67 -0.51 10.11
N ILE A 89 -8.94 -1.33 9.11
CA ILE A 89 -8.40 -2.68 8.98
C ILE A 89 -7.07 -2.56 8.23
N ILE A 90 -6.01 -3.14 8.78
CA ILE A 90 -4.66 -3.07 8.22
C ILE A 90 -4.22 -4.49 7.86
N LEU A 91 -4.08 -4.73 6.56
CA LEU A 91 -3.48 -5.92 5.98
C LEU A 91 -1.96 -5.77 5.96
N MET A 92 -1.24 -6.69 6.60
CA MET A 92 0.23 -6.65 6.70
C MET A 92 0.83 -8.06 6.81
N ASP A 93 2.14 -8.19 6.71
CA ASP A 93 2.81 -9.49 6.90
C ASP A 93 3.00 -9.84 8.40
N ASN A 94 3.66 -10.97 8.69
CA ASN A 94 3.96 -11.44 10.05
C ASN A 94 5.35 -11.01 10.55
N SER A 95 5.87 -9.85 10.13
CA SER A 95 7.15 -9.36 10.63
C SER A 95 7.16 -9.21 12.16
N LYS A 96 8.27 -9.58 12.80
CA LYS A 96 8.47 -9.41 14.25
C LYS A 96 8.43 -7.95 14.69
N THR A 97 8.55 -7.01 13.76
CA THR A 97 8.45 -5.57 14.04
C THR A 97 7.02 -5.05 14.01
N HIS A 98 6.06 -5.81 13.46
CA HIS A 98 4.65 -5.41 13.32
C HIS A 98 3.87 -5.75 14.57
N ASP A 99 4.29 -5.11 15.67
CA ASP A 99 3.77 -5.36 17.00
C ASP A 99 3.61 -4.03 17.73
N THR A 100 2.47 -3.87 18.39
CA THR A 100 2.13 -2.68 19.17
C THR A 100 1.81 -3.08 20.59
N GLU A 101 2.39 -2.39 21.56
CA GLU A 101 2.11 -2.58 22.99
C GLU A 101 0.77 -1.95 23.40
N ILE A 102 0.25 -1.05 22.56
CA ILE A 102 -0.98 -0.30 22.78
C ILE A 102 -2.11 -0.89 21.92
N GLU A 103 -3.27 -1.08 22.52
CA GLU A 103 -4.49 -1.41 21.78
C GLU A 103 -5.18 -0.13 21.26
N PHE A 104 -5.62 -0.17 20.01
CA PHE A 104 -6.33 0.94 19.39
C PHE A 104 -7.80 0.57 19.16
N ASP A 105 -8.71 1.45 19.57
CA ASP A 105 -10.16 1.26 19.43
C ASP A 105 -10.66 1.20 17.98
N ASN A 106 -9.87 1.74 17.04
CA ASN A 106 -10.23 1.92 15.64
C ASN A 106 -9.25 1.25 14.66
N ILE A 107 -8.35 0.39 15.16
CA ILE A 107 -7.42 -0.39 14.31
C ILE A 107 -7.67 -1.87 14.52
N LYS A 108 -7.68 -2.63 13.42
CA LYS A 108 -7.64 -4.10 13.43
C LYS A 108 -6.62 -4.59 12.43
N PHE A 109 -5.80 -5.55 12.85
CA PHE A 109 -4.79 -6.14 11.99
C PHE A 109 -5.29 -7.44 11.37
N ILE A 110 -4.97 -7.64 10.08
CA ILE A 110 -5.13 -8.91 9.38
C ILE A 110 -3.76 -9.25 8.80
N ASN A 111 -3.23 -10.41 9.18
CA ASN A 111 -1.93 -10.85 8.71
C ASN A 111 -2.07 -11.75 7.49
N THR A 112 -1.21 -11.55 6.48
CA THR A 112 -1.08 -12.48 5.36
C THR A 112 -0.34 -13.74 5.79
N GLU A 113 -0.44 -14.80 4.99
CA GLU A 113 0.42 -15.97 5.18
C GLU A 113 1.91 -15.59 5.06
N PRO A 114 2.80 -16.26 5.82
CA PRO A 114 4.23 -16.04 5.69
C PRO A 114 4.71 -16.23 4.24
N TYR A 115 5.69 -15.43 3.82
CA TYR A 115 6.33 -15.52 2.50
C TYR A 115 5.37 -15.37 1.30
N SER A 116 4.26 -14.65 1.47
CA SER A 116 3.25 -14.43 0.42
C SER A 116 3.15 -12.95 -0.01
N PRO A 117 4.24 -12.32 -0.47
CA PRO A 117 4.24 -10.90 -0.84
C PRO A 117 3.26 -10.57 -1.98
N GLU A 118 2.93 -11.54 -2.85
CA GLU A 118 1.95 -11.39 -3.92
C GLU A 118 0.52 -11.12 -3.42
N LEU A 119 0.25 -11.41 -2.14
CA LEU A 119 -1.03 -11.12 -1.48
C LEU A 119 -1.09 -9.72 -0.87
N ASN A 120 0.04 -8.99 -0.79
CA ASN A 120 0.10 -7.66 -0.22
C ASN A 120 0.16 -6.59 -1.32
N PRO A 121 -0.92 -5.81 -1.54
CA PRO A 121 -0.95 -4.78 -2.58
C PRO A 121 0.14 -3.70 -2.48
N ALA A 122 0.62 -3.41 -1.27
CA ALA A 122 1.67 -2.43 -1.00
C ALA A 122 2.96 -2.70 -1.80
N GLU A 123 3.29 -3.97 -2.06
CA GLU A 123 4.46 -4.36 -2.86
C GLU A 123 4.41 -3.79 -4.29
N ARG A 124 3.21 -3.72 -4.90
CA ARG A 124 3.05 -3.09 -6.22
C ARG A 124 3.28 -1.58 -6.17
N VAL A 125 2.90 -0.94 -5.07
CA VAL A 125 3.16 0.49 -4.86
C VAL A 125 4.66 0.74 -4.69
N TRP A 126 5.36 -0.14 -3.97
CA TRP A 126 6.82 -0.05 -3.87
C TRP A 126 7.53 -0.27 -5.19
N HIS A 127 7.10 -1.23 -5.99
CA HIS A 127 7.62 -1.40 -7.34
C HIS A 127 7.42 -0.14 -8.18
N PHE A 128 6.22 0.44 -8.14
CA PHE A 128 5.91 1.67 -8.88
C PHE A 128 6.81 2.85 -8.46
N ILE A 129 7.05 3.04 -7.15
CA ILE A 129 7.91 4.10 -6.63
C ILE A 129 9.38 3.82 -6.98
N LYS A 130 9.87 2.61 -6.72
CA LYS A 130 11.27 2.23 -6.97
C LYS A 130 11.62 2.27 -8.44
N ASP A 131 10.64 2.09 -9.33
CA ASP A 131 10.91 2.19 -10.77
C ASP A 131 11.33 3.60 -11.21
N LYS A 132 11.05 4.63 -10.40
CA LYS A 132 11.54 6.01 -10.61
C LYS A 132 13.01 6.19 -10.23
N LEU A 133 13.58 5.26 -9.46
CA LEU A 133 14.98 5.30 -8.99
C LEU A 133 15.94 4.52 -9.90
N ASN A 134 15.41 3.87 -10.94
CA ASN A 134 16.19 3.04 -11.82
C ASN A 134 17.30 3.86 -12.50
N TRP A 135 18.56 3.44 -12.30
CA TRP A 135 19.77 4.12 -12.78
C TRP A 135 20.06 5.51 -12.23
N GLU A 136 19.30 5.98 -11.26
CA GLU A 136 19.59 7.23 -10.56
C GLU A 136 20.71 7.04 -9.53
N THR A 137 21.41 8.13 -9.24
CA THR A 137 22.47 8.22 -8.23
C THR A 137 22.26 9.48 -7.41
N PHE A 138 22.52 9.44 -6.11
CA PHE A 138 22.24 10.55 -5.21
C PHE A 138 23.45 10.85 -4.33
N GLU A 139 23.77 12.13 -4.14
CA GLU A 139 24.92 12.56 -3.33
C GLU A 139 24.75 12.25 -1.84
N SER A 140 23.50 12.14 -1.36
CA SER A 140 23.20 11.87 0.04
C SER A 140 21.82 11.24 0.22
N ILE A 141 21.59 10.67 1.41
CA ILE A 141 20.27 10.14 1.79
C ILE A 141 19.20 11.23 1.77
N SER A 142 19.52 12.45 2.19
CA SER A 142 18.58 13.58 2.13
C SER A 142 18.14 13.88 0.70
N LYS A 143 19.05 13.85 -0.28
CA LYS A 143 18.68 14.03 -1.70
C LYS A 143 17.83 12.89 -2.25
N LEU A 144 18.09 11.66 -1.82
CA LEU A 144 17.23 10.52 -2.14
C LEU A 144 15.84 10.67 -1.51
N GLN A 145 15.74 11.09 -0.24
CA GLN A 145 14.47 11.35 0.45
C GLN A 145 13.69 12.45 -0.27
N ASP A 146 14.32 13.57 -0.61
CA ASP A 146 13.69 14.66 -1.37
C ASP A 146 13.11 14.15 -2.69
N PHE A 147 13.89 13.37 -3.44
CA PHE A 147 13.46 12.79 -4.70
C PHE A 147 12.27 11.84 -4.53
N VAL A 148 12.33 10.92 -3.56
CA VAL A 148 11.24 9.97 -3.30
C VAL A 148 9.98 10.70 -2.84
N ASN A 149 10.10 11.69 -1.94
CA ASN A 149 8.98 12.49 -1.47
C ASN A 149 8.30 13.29 -2.59
N GLN A 150 9.08 13.86 -3.51
CA GLN A 150 8.51 14.54 -4.68
C GLN A 150 7.69 13.58 -5.55
N HIS A 151 8.18 12.36 -5.78
CA HIS A 151 7.45 11.36 -6.56
C HIS A 151 6.20 10.87 -5.85
N ILE A 152 6.27 10.62 -4.54
CA ILE A 152 5.11 10.22 -3.73
C ILE A 152 4.00 11.26 -3.79
N LYS A 153 4.33 12.55 -3.68
CA LYS A 153 3.35 13.65 -3.77
C LYS A 153 2.65 13.74 -5.12
N GLN A 154 3.23 13.16 -6.17
CA GLN A 154 2.65 13.14 -7.51
C GLN A 154 1.75 11.91 -7.75
N ILE A 155 1.78 10.91 -6.86
CA ILE A 155 0.95 9.72 -7.01
C ILE A 155 -0.50 10.10 -6.70
N THR A 156 -1.37 9.88 -7.67
CA THR A 156 -2.79 10.14 -7.54
C THR A 156 -3.50 8.95 -6.88
N ASN A 157 -4.63 9.21 -6.21
CA ASN A 157 -5.46 8.14 -5.65
C ASN A 157 -5.87 7.12 -6.72
N LYS A 158 -6.12 7.55 -7.97
CA LYS A 158 -6.43 6.65 -9.09
C LYS A 158 -5.28 5.69 -9.41
N GLN A 159 -4.04 6.16 -9.32
CA GLN A 159 -2.87 5.31 -9.51
C GLN A 159 -2.73 4.32 -8.36
N ILE A 160 -2.91 4.76 -7.11
CA ILE A 160 -2.93 3.84 -5.95
C ILE A 160 -3.98 2.75 -6.15
N LEU A 161 -5.23 3.12 -6.47
CA LEU A 161 -6.29 2.15 -6.75
C LEU A 161 -5.91 1.18 -7.88
N SER A 162 -5.34 1.67 -8.97
CA SER A 162 -4.90 0.79 -10.07
C SER A 162 -3.83 -0.22 -9.66
N LEU A 163 -3.04 0.11 -8.64
CA LEU A 163 -1.99 -0.74 -8.10
C LEU A 163 -2.53 -1.67 -7.00
N THR A 164 -3.51 -1.24 -6.21
CA THR A 164 -3.90 -1.94 -4.98
C THR A 164 -5.26 -2.64 -5.00
N SER A 165 -6.15 -2.30 -5.95
CA SER A 165 -7.50 -2.86 -6.05
C SER A 165 -7.52 -4.28 -6.63
N PHE A 166 -6.95 -5.24 -5.92
CA PHE A 166 -6.98 -6.66 -6.31
C PHE A 166 -8.41 -7.18 -6.23
N SER A 167 -8.83 -7.96 -7.22
CA SER A 167 -10.22 -8.40 -7.36
C SER A 167 -10.76 -9.11 -6.11
N TYR A 168 -9.97 -9.99 -5.50
CA TYR A 168 -10.38 -10.72 -4.30
C TYR A 168 -10.55 -9.81 -3.07
N LEU A 169 -9.69 -8.78 -2.92
CA LEU A 169 -9.83 -7.82 -1.81
C LEU A 169 -11.06 -6.94 -2.00
N ILE A 170 -11.31 -6.47 -3.23
CA ILE A 170 -12.50 -5.68 -3.54
C ILE A 170 -13.78 -6.51 -3.33
N GLN A 171 -13.78 -7.78 -3.75
CA GLN A 171 -14.89 -8.70 -3.50
C GLN A 171 -15.12 -8.90 -2.00
N ALA A 172 -14.06 -9.10 -1.22
CA ALA A 172 -14.15 -9.24 0.24
C ALA A 172 -14.70 -7.97 0.90
N CYS A 173 -14.24 -6.78 0.50
CA CYS A 173 -14.77 -5.50 1.00
C CYS A 173 -16.24 -5.30 0.65
N ASN A 174 -16.65 -5.66 -0.56
CA ASN A 174 -18.05 -5.58 -0.97
C ASN A 174 -18.91 -6.55 -0.14
N ALA A 175 -18.44 -7.78 0.09
CA ALA A 175 -19.12 -8.73 0.95
C ALA A 175 -19.25 -8.23 2.40
N LEU A 176 -18.18 -7.65 2.97
CA LEU A 176 -18.21 -7.02 4.29
C LEU A 176 -19.20 -5.86 4.34
N SER A 177 -19.23 -5.02 3.31
CA SER A 177 -20.16 -3.89 3.20
C SER A 177 -21.62 -4.37 3.11
N ILE A 178 -21.87 -5.49 2.44
CA ILE A 178 -23.18 -6.16 2.38
C ILE A 178 -23.57 -6.70 3.76
N VAL A 179 -22.64 -7.34 4.48
CA VAL A 179 -22.89 -7.90 5.82
C VAL A 179 -23.14 -6.80 6.85
N VAL A 180 -22.39 -5.69 6.80
CA VAL A 180 -22.57 -4.54 7.70
C VAL A 180 -23.91 -3.84 7.44
N LYS A 181 -24.36 -3.78 6.17
CA LYS A 181 -25.71 -3.29 5.81
C LYS A 181 -26.82 -4.34 6.00
N GLY A 182 -26.45 -5.57 6.38
CA GLY A 182 -27.28 -6.78 6.32
C GLY A 182 -28.15 -7.07 7.55
N ARG A 183 -28.17 -6.22 8.59
CA ARG A 183 -29.25 -6.26 9.60
C ARG A 183 -30.52 -5.63 9.00
N SER A 184 -31.23 -6.46 8.22
CA SER A 184 -32.57 -6.29 7.64
C SER A 184 -32.85 -4.98 6.89
N PHE A 185 -32.95 -5.03 5.57
CA PHE A 185 -34.20 -4.82 4.81
C PHE A 185 -33.95 -4.94 3.30
N LYS A 186 -35.02 -5.29 2.57
CA LYS A 186 -35.11 -5.69 1.15
C LYS A 186 -34.16 -4.95 0.19
N SER A 187 -33.32 -5.77 -0.44
CA SER A 187 -32.59 -5.58 -1.70
C SER A 187 -33.19 -4.54 -2.66
N ALA A 188 -32.41 -3.51 -2.99
CA ALA A 188 -32.30 -3.02 -4.36
C ALA A 188 -30.95 -3.53 -4.90
N ALA A 189 -31.01 -4.63 -5.65
CA ALA A 189 -29.84 -5.28 -6.22
C ALA A 189 -29.22 -4.39 -7.30
N VAL A 190 -27.90 -4.16 -7.21
CA VAL A 190 -27.08 -3.94 -8.40
C VAL A 190 -26.43 -5.27 -8.70
N THR A 191 -26.98 -5.97 -9.69
CA THR A 191 -26.50 -7.28 -10.11
C THR A 191 -25.32 -7.08 -11.05
N PHE A 192 -24.11 -7.36 -10.59
CA PHE A 192 -22.95 -7.49 -11.49
C PHE A 192 -22.84 -8.95 -11.95
N ALA A 193 -23.13 -9.20 -13.22
CA ALA A 193 -22.85 -10.48 -13.85
C ALA A 193 -21.40 -10.51 -14.35
N ILE A 194 -20.70 -11.61 -14.10
CA ILE A 194 -19.36 -11.88 -14.62
C ILE A 194 -19.53 -12.64 -15.95
N ASP A 195 -19.04 -12.08 -17.05
CA ASP A 195 -18.95 -12.79 -18.33
C ASP A 195 -17.91 -13.93 -18.20
N PRO A 196 -18.32 -15.21 -18.32
CA PRO A 196 -17.43 -16.34 -18.09
C PRO A 196 -16.31 -16.47 -19.14
N VAL A 197 -16.32 -15.65 -20.20
CA VAL A 197 -15.32 -15.71 -21.28
C VAL A 197 -14.25 -14.62 -21.15
N THR A 198 -14.57 -13.45 -20.60
CA THR A 198 -13.71 -12.25 -20.72
C THR A 198 -13.21 -11.64 -19.41
N SER A 199 -13.72 -12.08 -18.25
CA SER A 199 -13.30 -11.59 -16.92
C SER A 199 -13.32 -10.05 -16.78
N ARG A 200 -14.16 -9.34 -17.54
CA ARG A 200 -14.38 -7.89 -17.40
C ARG A 200 -15.70 -7.63 -16.67
N LEU A 201 -15.66 -6.73 -15.68
CA LEU A 201 -16.85 -6.22 -15.00
C LEU A 201 -17.53 -5.17 -15.89
N PHE A 202 -18.80 -5.36 -16.18
CA PHE A 202 -19.66 -4.33 -16.77
C PHE A 202 -20.88 -4.11 -15.88
N CYS A 203 -21.31 -2.85 -15.77
CA CYS A 203 -22.58 -2.49 -15.17
C CYS A 203 -23.69 -2.87 -16.15
N VAL A 204 -24.62 -3.72 -15.73
CA VAL A 204 -25.89 -3.94 -16.45
C VAL A 204 -26.93 -3.03 -15.79
N PRO A 205 -27.77 -2.29 -16.56
CA PRO A 205 -28.79 -1.41 -16.00
C PRO A 205 -29.84 -2.16 -15.17
#